data_AF-A0A941DN34-F1
#
_entry.id   AF-A0A941DN34-F1
#
_cell.length_a   1.000
_cell.length_b   1.000
_cell.length_c   1.000
_cell.angle_alpha   90.00
_cell.angle_beta   90.00
_cell.angle_gamma   90.00
#
_symmetry.space_group_name_H-M   'P 1'
#
loop_
_entity.id
_entity.type
_entity.pdbx_description
1 polymer ?
#
loop_
_entity_poly.entity_id
_entity_poly.type
_entity_poly.pdbx_seq_one_letter_code
_entity_poly.pdbx_strand_id
1 'polypeptide(L)'
;MDGVQLNKLQETAMNIATEFGVKILAAIAFWVIGRWLIAKVVAAVQSSAQKQKVDATVMRYLGSVVTVTLNVLLVIGILGYFGIQTTTFAALMAAAGVAIGMAWSGLLANFAAGAFIIVLRPYKVGDFVTVAGVTGTIKEIGLFTTSIDSPDNVLVVVGNNKVFGDTIHNYSSNPYRRVELKCQLSGKADSTAAMLLLREKLQTIPNVVASPSVEVEILEFNLVGPVLAVRPFCHTDHYWQVYFDANRMLATCLAEAGFPAPMPAQQVLVQQLG
;
A
#
# COMPACT_ATOMS: atom_id res chain seq x y z
N MET A 1 -41.42 -6.91 -75.80
CA MET A 1 -40.19 -7.28 -75.06
C MET A 1 -40.39 -7.08 -73.55
N ASP A 2 -41.63 -7.15 -73.08
CA ASP A 2 -42.05 -6.59 -71.79
C ASP A 2 -42.30 -7.66 -70.72
N GLY A 3 -42.65 -8.89 -71.10
CA GLY A 3 -42.85 -10.01 -70.18
C GLY A 3 -41.56 -10.53 -69.51
N VAL A 4 -40.40 -10.38 -70.18
CA VAL A 4 -39.10 -10.79 -69.62
C VAL A 4 -38.62 -9.81 -68.54
N GLN A 5 -39.02 -8.53 -68.63
CA GLN A 5 -38.70 -7.54 -67.59
C GLN A 5 -39.59 -7.70 -66.36
N LEU A 6 -40.87 -8.05 -66.54
CA LEU A 6 -41.81 -8.33 -65.44
C LEU A 6 -41.39 -9.56 -64.62
N ASN A 7 -41.00 -10.66 -65.27
CA ASN A 7 -40.51 -11.85 -64.56
C ASN A 7 -39.17 -11.58 -63.83
N LYS A 8 -38.26 -10.80 -64.43
CA LYS A 8 -37.02 -10.37 -63.76
C LYS A 8 -37.29 -9.46 -62.56
N LEU A 9 -38.23 -8.53 -62.65
CA LEU A 9 -38.65 -7.69 -61.52
C LEU A 9 -39.29 -8.53 -60.41
N GLN A 10 -40.08 -9.55 -60.76
CA GLN A 10 -40.73 -10.43 -59.80
C GLN A 10 -39.73 -11.38 -59.11
N GLU A 11 -38.78 -11.97 -59.85
CA GLU A 11 -37.68 -12.75 -59.26
C GLU A 11 -36.77 -11.89 -58.38
N THR A 12 -36.46 -10.67 -58.81
CA THR A 12 -35.61 -9.75 -58.02
C THR A 12 -36.34 -9.30 -56.75
N ALA A 13 -37.65 -9.01 -56.82
CA ALA A 13 -38.46 -8.69 -55.65
C ALA A 13 -38.60 -9.89 -54.69
N MET A 14 -38.77 -11.10 -55.22
CA MET A 14 -38.84 -12.33 -54.42
C MET A 14 -37.51 -12.61 -53.71
N ASN A 15 -36.38 -12.45 -54.40
CA ASN A 15 -35.05 -12.63 -53.82
C ASN A 15 -34.74 -11.59 -52.74
N ILE A 16 -35.06 -10.31 -52.98
CA ILE A 16 -34.90 -9.24 -51.97
C ILE A 16 -35.80 -9.51 -50.74
N ALA A 17 -37.05 -9.93 -50.95
CA ALA A 17 -37.97 -10.26 -49.87
C ALA A 17 -37.48 -11.46 -49.03
N THR A 18 -36.92 -12.47 -49.69
CA THR A 18 -36.39 -13.68 -49.02
C THR A 18 -35.11 -13.36 -48.25
N GLU A 19 -34.19 -12.58 -48.83
CA GLU A 19 -32.99 -12.11 -48.12
C GLU A 19 -33.33 -11.22 -46.92
N PHE A 20 -34.28 -10.29 -47.06
CA PHE A 20 -34.73 -9.46 -45.94
C PHE A 20 -35.43 -10.29 -44.87
N GLY A 21 -36.27 -11.25 -45.26
CA GLY A 21 -36.95 -12.16 -44.33
C GLY A 21 -35.97 -12.99 -43.50
N VAL A 22 -34.94 -13.56 -44.15
CA VAL A 22 -33.88 -14.31 -43.46
C VAL A 22 -33.05 -13.41 -42.54
N LYS A 23 -32.74 -12.17 -42.95
CA LYS A 23 -32.03 -11.20 -42.09
C LYS A 23 -32.84 -10.80 -40.87
N ILE A 24 -34.15 -10.57 -41.01
CA ILE A 24 -35.04 -10.25 -39.88
C ILE A 24 -35.16 -11.45 -38.93
N LEU A 25 -35.35 -12.66 -39.45
CA LEU A 25 -35.39 -13.88 -38.63
C LEU A 25 -34.08 -14.11 -37.88
N ALA A 26 -32.95 -13.93 -38.57
CA ALA A 26 -31.63 -14.01 -37.94
C ALA A 26 -31.45 -12.95 -36.85
N ALA A 27 -31.91 -11.72 -37.06
CA ALA A 27 -31.83 -10.66 -36.05
C ALA A 27 -32.67 -10.97 -34.80
N ILE A 28 -33.88 -11.50 -34.99
CA ILE A 28 -34.74 -11.95 -33.89
C ILE A 28 -34.07 -13.11 -33.15
N ALA A 29 -33.50 -14.08 -33.87
CA ALA A 29 -32.76 -15.18 -33.27
C ALA A 29 -31.55 -14.68 -32.45
N PHE A 30 -30.74 -13.78 -33.01
CA PHE A 30 -29.62 -13.14 -32.32
C PHE A 30 -30.08 -12.36 -31.09
N TRP A 31 -31.18 -11.62 -31.18
CA TRP A 31 -31.73 -10.88 -30.04
C TRP A 31 -32.19 -11.81 -28.92
N VAL A 32 -32.92 -12.88 -29.26
CA VAL A 32 -33.43 -13.85 -28.29
C VAL A 32 -32.29 -14.61 -27.63
N ILE A 33 -31.34 -15.13 -28.40
CA ILE A 33 -30.18 -15.87 -27.89
C ILE A 33 -29.29 -14.93 -27.06
N GLY A 34 -29.06 -13.71 -27.55
CA GLY A 34 -28.27 -12.69 -26.86
C GLY A 34 -28.87 -12.32 -25.51
N ARG A 35 -30.17 -11.97 -25.46
CA ARG A 35 -30.87 -11.69 -24.19
C ARG A 35 -30.87 -12.88 -23.25
N TRP A 36 -31.02 -14.09 -23.77
CA TRP A 36 -30.94 -15.31 -22.97
C TRP A 36 -29.56 -15.50 -22.34
N LEU A 37 -28.47 -15.32 -23.11
CA LEU A 37 -27.10 -15.37 -22.61
C LEU A 37 -26.84 -14.27 -21.57
N ILE A 38 -27.28 -13.05 -21.82
CA ILE A 38 -27.13 -11.93 -20.88
C ILE A 38 -27.85 -12.26 -19.57
N ALA A 39 -29.09 -12.75 -19.63
CA ALA A 39 -29.84 -13.15 -18.45
C ALA A 39 -29.13 -14.25 -17.66
N LYS A 40 -28.52 -15.23 -18.35
CA LYS A 40 -27.71 -16.28 -17.72
C LYS A 40 -26.47 -15.73 -17.03
N VAL A 41 -25.73 -14.83 -17.67
CA VAL A 41 -24.54 -14.19 -17.09
C VAL A 41 -24.91 -13.35 -15.87
N VAL A 42 -25.96 -12.52 -15.97
CA VAL A 42 -26.43 -11.69 -14.86
C VAL A 42 -26.90 -12.55 -13.68
N ALA A 43 -27.64 -13.62 -13.95
CA ALA A 43 -28.06 -14.57 -12.91
C ALA A 43 -26.87 -15.29 -12.25
N ALA A 44 -25.84 -15.64 -13.03
CA ALA A 44 -24.61 -16.24 -12.50
C ALA A 44 -23.87 -15.26 -11.57
N VAL A 45 -23.69 -14.01 -12.00
CA VAL A 45 -23.07 -12.94 -11.20
C VAL A 45 -23.85 -12.71 -9.90
N GLN A 46 -25.18 -12.60 -9.98
CA GLN A 46 -26.03 -12.42 -8.81
C GLN A 46 -25.95 -13.62 -7.84
N SER A 47 -25.99 -14.85 -8.34
CA SER A 47 -25.95 -16.05 -7.48
C SER A 47 -24.60 -16.24 -6.78
N SER A 48 -23.49 -15.90 -7.47
CA SER A 48 -22.15 -15.99 -6.89
C SER A 48 -21.95 -14.95 -5.79
N ALA A 49 -22.49 -13.75 -6.01
CA ALA A 49 -22.36 -12.65 -5.07
C ALA A 49 -23.21 -12.87 -3.81
N GLN A 50 -24.42 -13.45 -3.92
CA GLN A 50 -25.30 -13.75 -2.78
C GLN A 50 -24.67 -14.73 -1.79
N LYS A 51 -23.79 -15.61 -2.26
CA LYS A 51 -23.00 -16.54 -1.42
C LYS A 51 -21.88 -15.84 -0.63
N GLN A 52 -21.44 -14.66 -1.06
CA GLN A 52 -20.31 -13.92 -0.47
C GLN A 52 -20.70 -12.79 0.48
N LYS A 53 -22.00 -12.62 0.81
CA LYS A 53 -22.51 -11.54 1.70
C LYS A 53 -22.09 -10.12 1.27
N VAL A 54 -21.92 -9.88 -0.03
CA VAL A 54 -21.63 -8.54 -0.55
C VAL A 54 -22.87 -7.65 -0.37
N ASP A 55 -22.66 -6.34 -0.18
CA ASP A 55 -23.75 -5.38 -0.06
C ASP A 55 -24.68 -5.43 -1.29
N ALA A 56 -25.99 -5.52 -1.05
CA ALA A 56 -27.01 -5.61 -2.10
C ALA A 56 -26.98 -4.41 -3.06
N THR A 57 -26.56 -3.24 -2.58
CA THR A 57 -26.41 -2.02 -3.37
C THR A 57 -25.30 -2.18 -4.40
N VAL A 58 -24.12 -2.64 -3.97
CA VAL A 58 -22.96 -2.87 -4.85
C VAL A 58 -23.31 -3.91 -5.92
N MET A 59 -24.01 -4.99 -5.54
CA MET A 59 -24.47 -6.00 -6.50
C MET A 59 -25.40 -5.42 -7.56
N ARG A 60 -26.36 -4.57 -7.16
CA ARG A 60 -27.31 -3.96 -8.08
C ARG A 60 -26.60 -3.05 -9.07
N TYR A 61 -25.61 -2.27 -8.62
CA TYR A 61 -24.77 -1.46 -9.50
C TYR A 61 -23.96 -2.32 -10.47
N LEU A 62 -23.25 -3.35 -9.98
CA LEU A 62 -22.46 -4.25 -10.84
C LEU A 62 -23.32 -4.94 -11.91
N GLY A 63 -24.46 -5.50 -11.49
CA GLY A 63 -25.39 -6.17 -12.40
C GLY A 63 -25.96 -5.23 -13.44
N SER A 64 -26.28 -3.98 -13.06
CA SER A 64 -26.74 -2.96 -14.00
C SER A 64 -25.66 -2.60 -15.02
N VAL A 65 -24.42 -2.38 -14.59
CA VAL A 65 -23.29 -2.07 -15.50
C VAL A 65 -23.07 -3.21 -16.49
N VAL A 66 -22.97 -4.45 -16.01
CA VAL A 66 -22.78 -5.63 -16.87
C VAL A 66 -23.92 -5.77 -17.88
N THR A 67 -25.17 -5.58 -17.44
CA THR A 67 -26.35 -5.66 -18.31
C THR A 67 -26.31 -4.60 -19.41
N VAL A 68 -25.99 -3.34 -19.06
CA VAL A 68 -25.89 -2.25 -20.03
C VAL A 68 -24.77 -2.51 -21.03
N THR A 69 -23.57 -2.88 -20.57
CA THR A 69 -22.43 -3.17 -21.44
C THR A 69 -22.72 -4.31 -22.41
N LEU A 70 -23.28 -5.43 -21.91
CA LEU A 70 -23.61 -6.56 -22.77
C LEU A 70 -24.74 -6.25 -23.76
N ASN A 71 -25.73 -5.44 -23.38
CA ASN A 71 -26.78 -5.00 -24.29
C ASN A 71 -26.21 -4.11 -25.41
N VAL A 72 -25.29 -3.20 -25.10
CA VAL A 72 -24.62 -2.37 -26.11
C VAL A 72 -23.83 -3.25 -27.09
N LEU A 73 -23.06 -4.22 -26.58
CA LEU A 73 -22.32 -5.18 -27.42
C LEU A 73 -23.25 -6.01 -28.30
N LEU A 74 -24.40 -6.45 -27.77
CA LEU A 74 -25.40 -7.21 -28.52
C LEU A 74 -25.97 -6.38 -29.67
N VAL A 75 -26.34 -5.12 -29.41
CA VAL A 75 -26.87 -4.21 -30.44
C VAL A 75 -25.83 -3.97 -31.54
N ILE A 76 -24.57 -3.72 -31.18
CA ILE A 76 -23.48 -3.56 -32.16
C ILE A 76 -23.29 -4.83 -32.98
N GLY A 77 -23.35 -6.02 -32.36
CA GLY A 77 -23.26 -7.30 -33.05
C GLY A 77 -24.38 -7.50 -34.07
N ILE A 78 -25.62 -7.13 -33.72
CA ILE A 78 -26.76 -7.19 -34.64
C ILE A 78 -26.56 -6.22 -35.81
N LEU A 79 -26.18 -4.96 -35.53
CA LEU A 79 -25.93 -3.96 -36.59
C LEU A 79 -24.84 -4.43 -37.57
N GLY A 80 -23.78 -5.06 -37.07
CA GLY A 80 -22.72 -5.65 -37.90
C GLY A 80 -23.23 -6.77 -38.81
N TYR A 81 -24.14 -7.63 -38.33
CA TYR A 81 -24.76 -8.66 -39.16
C TYR A 81 -25.59 -8.08 -40.31
N PHE A 82 -26.22 -6.92 -40.12
CA PHE A 82 -26.95 -6.21 -41.18
C PHE A 82 -26.04 -5.49 -42.19
N GLY A 83 -24.71 -5.58 -42.04
CA GLY A 83 -23.75 -4.93 -42.93
C GLY A 83 -23.55 -3.44 -42.64
N ILE A 84 -24.05 -2.95 -41.49
CA ILE A 84 -23.75 -1.59 -41.04
C ILE A 84 -22.29 -1.56 -40.57
N GLN A 85 -21.56 -0.53 -40.97
CA GLN A 85 -20.16 -0.39 -40.60
C GLN A 85 -20.02 -0.10 -39.10
N THR A 86 -19.73 -1.14 -38.31
CA THR A 86 -19.59 -1.06 -36.85
C THR A 86 -18.28 -0.43 -36.40
N THR A 87 -17.36 -0.12 -37.32
CA THR A 87 -16.03 0.44 -37.04
C THR A 87 -16.11 1.75 -36.25
N THR A 88 -17.07 2.62 -36.55
CA THR A 88 -17.26 3.90 -35.84
C THR A 88 -17.75 3.68 -34.41
N PHE A 89 -18.68 2.74 -34.21
CA PHE A 89 -19.13 2.33 -32.88
C PHE A 89 -18.02 1.66 -32.07
N ALA A 90 -17.22 0.80 -32.71
CA ALA A 90 -16.06 0.17 -32.09
C ALA A 90 -15.01 1.22 -31.66
N ALA A 91 -14.75 2.23 -32.49
CA ALA A 91 -13.85 3.33 -32.14
C ALA A 91 -14.37 4.15 -30.95
N LEU A 92 -15.67 4.49 -30.92
CA LEU A 92 -16.29 5.18 -29.80
C LEU A 92 -16.23 4.36 -28.50
N MET A 93 -16.50 3.05 -28.58
CA MET A 93 -16.40 2.14 -27.45
C MET A 93 -14.95 2.01 -26.94
N ALA A 94 -13.98 1.93 -27.85
CA ALA A 94 -12.57 1.91 -27.49
C ALA A 94 -12.16 3.21 -26.78
N ALA A 95 -12.56 4.37 -27.32
CA ALA A 95 -12.31 5.67 -26.69
C ALA A 95 -12.97 5.80 -25.31
N ALA A 96 -14.24 5.39 -25.18
CA ALA A 96 -14.95 5.37 -23.91
C ALA A 96 -14.28 4.42 -22.88
N GLY A 97 -13.85 3.24 -23.33
CA GLY A 97 -13.13 2.27 -22.51
C GLY A 97 -11.80 2.81 -21.99
N VAL A 98 -11.02 3.50 -22.84
CA VAL A 98 -9.78 4.17 -22.42
C VAL A 98 -10.08 5.29 -21.43
N ALA A 99 -11.09 6.13 -21.68
CA ALA A 99 -11.46 7.20 -20.76
C ALA A 99 -11.87 6.69 -19.37
N ILE A 100 -12.71 5.65 -19.30
CA ILE A 100 -13.10 5.01 -18.04
C ILE A 100 -11.89 4.36 -17.37
N GLY A 101 -11.05 3.66 -18.13
CA GLY A 101 -9.83 3.03 -17.62
C GLY A 101 -8.85 4.04 -17.03
N MET A 102 -8.64 5.18 -17.69
CA MET A 102 -7.82 6.27 -17.19
C MET A 102 -8.42 6.88 -15.91
N ALA A 103 -9.75 7.04 -15.86
CA ALA A 103 -10.44 7.52 -14.66
C ALA A 103 -10.26 6.56 -13.46
N TRP A 104 -10.12 5.25 -13.71
CA TRP A 104 -9.94 4.22 -12.68
C TRP A 104 -8.48 3.84 -12.42
N SER A 105 -7.52 4.42 -13.16
CA SER A 105 -6.10 4.08 -13.08
C SER A 105 -5.55 4.11 -11.65
N GLY A 106 -5.95 5.08 -10.84
CA GLY A 106 -5.55 5.19 -9.44
C GLY A 106 -6.03 4.03 -8.55
N LEU A 107 -7.28 3.58 -8.71
CA LEU A 107 -7.81 2.45 -7.93
C LEU A 107 -7.17 1.13 -8.37
N LEU A 108 -6.95 0.96 -9.67
CA LEU A 108 -6.31 -0.22 -10.23
C LEU A 108 -4.84 -0.33 -9.79
N ALA A 109 -4.13 0.80 -9.69
CA ALA A 109 -2.78 0.85 -9.15
C ALA A 109 -2.73 0.43 -7.68
N ASN A 110 -3.69 0.87 -6.85
CA ASN A 110 -3.80 0.43 -5.46
C ASN A 110 -4.10 -1.07 -5.34
N PHE A 111 -4.99 -1.60 -6.19
CA PHE A 111 -5.28 -3.02 -6.25
C PHE A 111 -4.04 -3.85 -6.60
N ALA A 112 -3.33 -3.46 -7.66
CA ALA A 112 -2.11 -4.14 -8.08
C ALA A 112 -1.03 -4.09 -6.99
N ALA A 113 -0.82 -2.93 -6.37
CA ALA A 113 0.10 -2.78 -5.25
C ALA A 113 -0.27 -3.68 -4.06
N GLY A 114 -1.56 -3.79 -3.73
CA GLY A 114 -2.05 -4.71 -2.69
C GLY A 114 -1.72 -6.17 -2.99
N ALA A 115 -1.94 -6.61 -4.23
CA ALA A 115 -1.58 -7.95 -4.67
C ALA A 115 -0.06 -8.19 -4.57
N PHE A 116 0.77 -7.23 -4.99
CA PHE A 116 2.22 -7.34 -4.85
C PHE A 116 2.70 -7.37 -3.41
N ILE A 117 2.10 -6.59 -2.51
CA ILE A 117 2.41 -6.63 -1.07
C ILE A 117 2.14 -8.04 -0.50
N ILE A 118 1.03 -8.68 -0.88
CA ILE A 118 0.68 -10.02 -0.40
C ILE A 118 1.63 -11.09 -0.93
N VAL A 119 2.09 -10.96 -2.19
CA VAL A 119 2.98 -11.93 -2.84
C VAL A 119 4.44 -11.76 -2.38
N LEU A 120 4.96 -10.53 -2.42
CA LEU A 120 6.35 -10.23 -2.07
C LEU A 120 6.58 -10.15 -0.57
N ARG A 121 5.52 -9.87 0.20
CA ARG A 121 5.53 -9.74 1.67
C ARG A 121 6.70 -8.91 2.21
N PRO A 122 6.88 -7.65 1.77
CA PRO A 122 7.90 -6.76 2.35
C PRO A 122 7.67 -6.49 3.84
N TYR A 123 6.42 -6.63 4.30
CA TYR A 123 6.01 -6.61 5.70
C TYR A 123 4.76 -7.48 5.88
N LYS A 124 4.43 -7.79 7.12
CA LYS A 124 3.27 -8.60 7.51
C LYS A 124 2.38 -7.86 8.51
N VAL A 125 1.16 -8.36 8.68
CA VAL A 125 0.28 -7.93 9.77
C VAL A 125 0.97 -8.22 11.10
N GLY A 126 1.05 -7.21 11.97
CA GLY A 126 1.79 -7.24 13.23
C GLY A 126 3.20 -6.65 13.17
N ASP A 127 3.76 -6.40 11.98
CA ASP A 127 5.08 -5.76 11.88
C ASP A 127 4.99 -4.27 12.25
N PHE A 128 6.02 -3.77 12.94
CA PHE A 128 6.20 -2.35 13.19
C PHE A 128 7.02 -1.73 12.05
N VAL A 129 6.42 -0.79 11.33
CA VAL A 129 7.01 -0.21 10.11
C VAL A 129 6.84 1.30 10.06
N THR A 130 7.72 1.96 9.30
CA THR A 130 7.49 3.31 8.78
C THR A 130 7.29 3.23 7.27
N VAL A 131 6.11 3.62 6.80
CA VAL A 131 5.75 3.64 5.37
C VAL A 131 5.00 4.92 5.02
N ALA A 132 5.29 5.51 3.86
CA ALA A 132 4.62 6.74 3.39
C ALA A 132 4.61 7.89 4.42
N GLY A 133 5.65 7.97 5.27
CA GLY A 133 5.78 8.95 6.37
C GLY A 133 4.99 8.62 7.65
N VAL A 134 4.29 7.48 7.71
CA VAL A 134 3.51 7.03 8.86
C VAL A 134 4.26 5.91 9.56
N THR A 135 4.43 6.00 10.88
CA THR A 135 5.07 4.98 11.70
C THR A 135 4.04 4.30 12.61
N GLY A 136 4.01 2.97 12.61
CA GLY A 136 3.09 2.22 13.45
C GLY A 136 3.12 0.72 13.16
N THR A 137 2.20 -0.01 13.78
CA THR A 137 2.05 -1.45 13.59
C THR A 137 1.00 -1.73 12.51
N ILE A 138 1.30 -2.63 11.57
CA ILE A 138 0.33 -3.01 10.53
C ILE A 138 -0.80 -3.80 11.16
N LYS A 139 -2.02 -3.27 11.08
CA LYS A 139 -3.24 -3.93 11.58
C LYS A 139 -3.86 -4.85 10.53
N GLU A 140 -3.95 -4.37 9.29
CA GLU A 140 -4.58 -5.11 8.20
C GLU A 140 -4.03 -4.64 6.86
N ILE A 141 -3.89 -5.58 5.92
CA ILE A 141 -3.57 -5.30 4.52
C ILE A 141 -4.84 -5.57 3.71
N GLY A 142 -5.56 -4.50 3.38
CA GLY A 142 -6.76 -4.55 2.57
C GLY A 142 -6.45 -4.55 1.07
N LEU A 143 -7.52 -4.65 0.27
CA LEU A 143 -7.39 -4.76 -1.19
C LEU A 143 -6.83 -3.48 -1.84
N PHE A 144 -7.24 -2.31 -1.36
CA PHE A 144 -6.81 -1.01 -1.90
C PHE A 144 -6.00 -0.18 -0.89
N THR A 145 -6.11 -0.48 0.40
CA THR A 145 -5.51 0.29 1.49
C THR A 145 -4.90 -0.63 2.53
N THR A 146 -3.86 -0.12 3.20
CA THR A 146 -3.24 -0.75 4.37
C THR A 146 -3.57 0.10 5.59
N SER A 147 -3.99 -0.59 6.65
CA SER A 147 -4.37 0.00 7.94
C SER A 147 -3.22 -0.14 8.93
N ILE A 148 -2.81 0.98 9.51
CA ILE A 148 -1.66 1.09 10.41
C ILE A 148 -2.16 1.69 11.72
N ASP A 149 -1.90 1.04 12.85
CA ASP A 149 -2.16 1.61 14.17
C ASP A 149 -0.88 2.36 14.62
N SER A 150 -0.98 3.69 14.76
CA SER A 150 0.10 4.52 15.29
C SER A 150 0.36 4.22 16.77
N PRO A 151 1.56 4.53 17.32
CA PRO A 151 1.86 4.37 18.75
C PRO A 151 0.87 5.09 19.67
N ASP A 152 0.27 6.18 19.20
CA ASP A 152 -0.77 6.95 19.91
C ASP A 152 -2.18 6.32 19.81
N ASN A 153 -2.28 5.07 19.34
CA ASN A 153 -3.53 4.32 19.14
C ASN A 153 -4.50 4.99 18.14
N VAL A 154 -3.95 5.56 17.06
CA VAL A 154 -4.72 6.16 15.97
C VAL A 154 -4.63 5.27 14.73
N LEU A 155 -5.79 4.88 14.19
CA LEU A 155 -5.88 4.12 12.94
C LEU A 155 -5.61 5.05 11.75
N VAL A 156 -4.48 4.83 11.07
CA VAL A 156 -4.09 5.52 9.85
C VAL A 156 -4.28 4.60 8.66
N VAL A 157 -5.07 5.03 7.68
CA VAL A 157 -5.36 4.26 6.47
C VAL A 157 -4.61 4.87 5.29
N VAL A 158 -3.75 4.08 4.64
CA VAL A 158 -2.91 4.54 3.53
C VAL A 158 -3.19 3.69 2.29
N GLY A 159 -3.31 4.32 1.12
CA GLY A 159 -3.45 3.60 -0.15
C GLY A 159 -2.24 2.71 -0.45
N ASN A 160 -2.49 1.47 -0.88
CA ASN A 160 -1.46 0.47 -1.16
C ASN A 160 -0.43 0.96 -2.19
N ASN A 161 -0.87 1.73 -3.19
CA ASN A 161 0.02 2.30 -4.20
C ASN A 161 1.04 3.27 -3.59
N LYS A 162 0.62 4.06 -2.60
CA LYS A 162 1.53 4.98 -1.89
C LYS A 162 2.52 4.21 -1.01
N VAL A 163 2.07 3.13 -0.37
CA VAL A 163 2.95 2.29 0.47
C VAL A 163 3.99 1.55 -0.38
N PHE A 164 3.58 0.98 -1.51
CA PHE A 164 4.47 0.22 -2.38
C PHE A 164 5.39 1.10 -3.23
N GLY A 165 4.94 2.31 -3.56
CA GLY A 165 5.71 3.28 -4.34
C GLY A 165 6.70 4.12 -3.54
N ASP A 166 6.70 4.01 -2.20
CA ASP A 166 7.58 4.77 -1.30
C ASP A 166 8.54 3.82 -0.53
N THR A 167 9.47 4.40 0.23
CA THR A 167 10.43 3.65 1.03
C THR A 167 9.73 2.97 2.22
N ILE A 168 10.01 1.68 2.39
CA ILE A 168 9.47 0.86 3.47
C ILE A 168 10.57 0.58 4.48
N HIS A 169 10.46 1.15 5.68
CA HIS A 169 11.32 0.81 6.81
C HIS A 169 10.61 -0.23 7.69
N ASN A 170 11.03 -1.50 7.59
CA ASN A 170 10.51 -2.56 8.46
C ASN A 170 11.46 -2.80 9.63
N TYR A 171 11.01 -2.51 10.85
CA TYR A 171 11.80 -2.68 12.06
C TYR A 171 11.66 -4.07 12.70
N SER A 172 10.70 -4.88 12.24
CA SER A 172 10.43 -6.24 12.74
C SER A 172 11.06 -7.34 11.87
N SER A 173 11.50 -7.01 10.66
CA SER A 173 12.09 -7.99 9.73
C SER A 173 13.46 -8.51 10.20
N ASN A 174 14.27 -7.65 10.81
CA ASN A 174 15.59 -8.01 11.33
C ASN A 174 15.50 -8.48 12.80
N PRO A 175 16.30 -9.47 13.21
CA PRO A 175 16.25 -10.04 14.56
C PRO A 175 16.72 -9.08 15.67
N TYR A 176 17.43 -8.02 15.30
CA TYR A 176 17.87 -6.99 16.23
C TYR A 176 17.94 -5.63 15.52
N ARG A 177 17.78 -4.56 16.31
CA ARG A 177 17.98 -3.18 15.90
C ARG A 177 18.80 -2.44 16.95
N ARG A 178 19.48 -1.40 16.49
CA ARG A 178 20.27 -0.52 17.35
C ARG A 178 19.36 0.49 18.05
N VAL A 179 19.55 0.68 19.34
CA VAL A 179 19.00 1.81 20.10
C VAL A 179 20.04 2.91 20.10
N GLU A 180 19.65 4.15 19.78
CA GLU A 180 20.58 5.27 19.72
C GLU A 180 20.36 6.18 20.94
N LEU A 181 21.36 6.23 21.81
CA LEU A 181 21.38 7.03 23.03
C LEU A 181 22.60 7.94 23.01
N LYS A 182 22.46 9.11 23.64
CA LYS A 182 23.54 10.07 23.82
C LYS A 182 23.75 10.29 25.31
N CYS A 183 24.99 10.18 25.76
CA CYS A 183 25.37 10.41 27.14
C CYS A 183 26.41 11.53 27.20
N GLN A 184 26.04 12.67 27.79
CA GLN A 184 26.97 13.78 28.01
C GLN A 184 27.86 13.49 29.22
N LEU A 185 29.18 13.61 29.05
CA LEU A 185 30.13 13.63 30.16
C LEU A 185 30.63 15.05 30.41
N SER A 186 31.08 15.31 31.65
CA SER A 186 31.81 16.53 31.99
C SER A 186 33.20 16.51 31.35
N GLY A 187 33.73 17.66 30.95
CA GLY A 187 35.09 17.77 30.40
C GLY A 187 36.21 17.34 31.36
N LYS A 188 35.90 17.20 32.66
CA LYS A 188 36.83 16.67 33.67
C LYS A 188 36.71 15.15 33.89
N ALA A 189 35.72 14.49 33.28
CA ALA A 189 35.52 13.06 33.42
C ALA A 189 36.48 12.27 32.51
N ASP A 190 36.99 11.15 33.00
CA ASP A 190 37.73 10.20 32.17
C ASP A 190 36.76 9.44 31.25
N SER A 191 36.76 9.81 29.97
CA SER A 191 35.91 9.19 28.95
C SER A 191 36.25 7.71 28.74
N THR A 192 37.50 7.29 28.89
CA THR A 192 37.91 5.90 28.68
C THR A 192 37.35 5.00 29.78
N ALA A 193 37.50 5.43 31.04
CA ALA A 193 36.93 4.73 32.18
C ALA A 193 35.39 4.68 32.12
N ALA A 194 34.75 5.79 31.74
CA ALA A 194 33.30 5.85 31.58
C ALA A 194 32.80 4.88 30.49
N MET A 195 33.45 4.84 29.31
CA MET A 195 33.06 3.93 28.25
C MET A 195 33.20 2.45 28.65
N LEU A 196 34.24 2.09 29.40
CA LEU A 196 34.44 0.71 29.86
C LEU A 196 33.34 0.29 30.85
N LEU A 197 33.08 1.13 31.85
CA LEU A 197 32.01 0.92 32.83
C LEU A 197 30.63 0.76 32.15
N LEU A 198 30.32 1.64 31.20
CA LEU A 198 29.03 1.62 30.50
C LEU A 198 28.88 0.37 29.62
N ARG A 199 29.93 -0.07 28.91
CA ARG A 199 29.87 -1.32 28.13
C ARG A 199 29.56 -2.53 29.00
N GLU A 200 30.16 -2.62 30.19
CA GLU A 200 29.92 -3.72 31.13
C GLU A 200 28.47 -3.68 31.67
N LYS A 201 28.03 -2.52 32.17
CA LYS A 201 26.72 -2.40 32.81
C LYS A 201 25.55 -2.52 31.83
N LEU A 202 25.68 -1.98 30.63
CA LEU A 202 24.61 -2.03 29.63
C LEU A 202 24.36 -3.45 29.08
N GLN A 203 25.37 -4.33 29.09
CA GLN A 203 25.19 -5.73 28.73
C GLN A 203 24.31 -6.51 29.73
N THR A 204 24.17 -6.00 30.97
CA THR A 204 23.34 -6.64 31.99
C THR A 204 21.84 -6.33 31.86
N ILE A 205 21.47 -5.38 30.99
CA ILE A 205 20.08 -5.00 30.79
C ILE A 205 19.31 -6.13 30.09
N PRO A 206 18.12 -6.51 30.58
CA PRO A 206 17.29 -7.51 29.93
C PRO A 206 16.99 -7.13 28.46
N ASN A 207 16.96 -8.13 27.59
CA ASN A 207 16.68 -8.01 26.14
C ASN A 207 17.76 -7.28 25.31
N VAL A 208 18.89 -6.91 25.90
CA VAL A 208 20.08 -6.51 25.13
C VAL A 208 20.75 -7.77 24.57
N VAL A 209 20.97 -7.75 23.26
CA VAL A 209 21.61 -8.86 22.54
C VAL A 209 23.12 -8.86 22.84
N ALA A 210 23.69 -10.03 23.12
CA ALA A 210 25.11 -10.17 23.43
C ALA A 210 26.02 -10.02 22.19
N SER A 211 25.53 -10.39 21.01
CA SER A 211 26.23 -10.28 19.72
C SER A 211 25.29 -9.72 18.66
N PRO A 212 25.51 -8.50 18.15
CA PRO A 212 26.66 -7.62 18.38
C PRO A 212 26.70 -7.02 19.80
N SER A 213 27.92 -6.81 20.33
CA SER A 213 28.12 -6.20 21.64
C SER A 213 27.72 -4.72 21.64
N VAL A 214 27.36 -4.20 22.83
CA VAL A 214 27.06 -2.77 23.03
C VAL A 214 28.23 -1.91 22.58
N GLU A 215 27.97 -0.98 21.65
CA GLU A 215 28.95 0.00 21.19
C GLU A 215 28.82 1.26 22.05
N VAL A 216 29.92 1.70 22.66
CA VAL A 216 30.00 2.95 23.40
C VAL A 216 31.24 3.68 22.94
N GLU A 217 31.08 4.78 22.20
CA GLU A 217 32.20 5.55 21.65
C GLU A 217 31.96 7.05 21.80
N ILE A 218 33.02 7.85 21.70
CA ILE A 218 32.90 9.31 21.69
C ILE A 218 32.30 9.74 20.35
N LEU A 219 31.13 10.36 20.39
CA LEU A 219 30.43 10.89 19.22
C LEU A 219 30.98 12.26 18.81
N GLU A 220 31.07 13.17 19.77
CA GLU A 220 31.46 14.56 19.55
C GLU A 220 31.97 15.20 20.85
N PHE A 221 32.59 16.38 20.74
CA PHE A 221 32.98 17.22 21.87
C PHE A 221 32.22 18.54 21.82
N ASN A 222 31.70 18.99 22.96
CA ASN A 222 31.07 20.30 23.10
C ASN A 222 31.64 21.09 24.30
N LEU A 223 31.09 22.27 24.56
CA LEU A 223 31.55 23.18 25.63
C LEU A 223 31.44 22.59 27.05
N VAL A 224 30.58 21.57 27.25
CA VAL A 224 30.40 20.88 28.54
C VAL A 224 31.38 19.72 28.68
N GLY A 225 31.67 19.01 27.58
CA GLY A 225 32.59 17.87 27.54
C GLY A 225 32.32 16.90 26.38
N PRO A 226 32.90 15.69 26.42
CA PRO A 226 32.62 14.67 25.41
C PRO A 226 31.20 14.13 25.51
N VAL A 227 30.55 13.93 24.36
CA VAL A 227 29.28 13.22 24.20
C VAL A 227 29.58 11.79 23.76
N LEU A 228 29.15 10.81 24.52
CA LEU A 228 29.23 9.41 24.16
C LEU A 228 27.98 8.99 23.36
N ALA A 229 28.20 8.30 22.24
CA ALA A 229 27.17 7.50 21.58
C ALA A 229 27.09 6.14 22.28
N VAL A 230 25.91 5.83 22.84
CA VAL A 230 25.63 4.58 23.54
C VAL A 230 24.64 3.79 22.70
N ARG A 231 25.05 2.61 22.24
CA ARG A 231 24.33 1.85 21.22
C ARG A 231 24.15 0.38 21.61
N PRO A 232 23.17 0.07 22.49
CA PRO A 232 22.77 -1.32 22.72
C PRO A 232 21.91 -1.83 21.55
N PHE A 233 21.93 -3.14 21.33
CA PHE A 233 21.12 -3.80 20.31
C PHE A 233 20.03 -4.64 20.98
N CYS A 234 18.80 -4.58 20.47
CA CYS A 234 17.66 -5.33 21.00
C CYS A 234 16.66 -5.67 19.89
N HIS A 235 15.74 -6.60 20.13
CA HIS A 235 14.60 -6.81 19.22
C HIS A 235 13.64 -5.59 19.27
N THR A 236 12.84 -5.40 18.22
CA THR A 236 11.89 -4.27 18.12
C THR A 236 10.87 -4.26 19.26
N ASP A 237 10.40 -5.43 19.68
CA ASP A 237 9.37 -5.55 20.73
C ASP A 237 9.80 -4.99 22.08
N HIS A 238 11.11 -4.98 22.35
CA HIS A 238 11.70 -4.52 23.60
C HIS A 238 12.42 -3.18 23.47
N TYR A 239 12.30 -2.51 22.30
CA TYR A 239 13.02 -1.28 22.01
C TYR A 239 12.84 -0.21 23.09
N TRP A 240 11.59 0.05 23.47
CA TRP A 240 11.29 1.08 24.48
C TRP A 240 11.75 0.70 25.88
N GLN A 241 11.65 -0.57 26.26
CA GLN A 241 12.14 -1.03 27.55
C GLN A 241 13.66 -0.87 27.64
N VAL A 242 14.41 -1.34 26.64
CA VAL A 242 15.87 -1.16 26.59
C VAL A 242 16.25 0.32 26.54
N TYR A 243 15.51 1.15 25.80
CA TYR A 243 15.75 2.60 25.74
C TYR A 243 15.63 3.27 27.12
N PHE A 244 14.57 2.99 27.87
CA PHE A 244 14.36 3.60 29.18
C PHE A 244 15.29 3.03 30.25
N ASP A 245 15.54 1.72 30.22
CA ASP A 245 16.43 1.06 31.18
C ASP A 245 17.89 1.47 30.96
N ALA A 246 18.33 1.61 29.71
CA ALA A 246 19.66 2.12 29.40
C ALA A 246 19.82 3.57 29.86
N ASN A 247 18.83 4.45 29.63
CA ASN A 247 18.88 5.83 30.16
C ASN A 247 18.98 5.86 31.69
N ARG A 248 18.20 5.02 32.37
CA ARG A 248 18.27 4.89 33.84
C ARG A 248 19.65 4.40 34.28
N MET A 249 20.18 3.37 33.62
CA MET A 249 21.49 2.78 33.91
C MET A 249 22.63 3.79 33.69
N LEU A 250 22.55 4.61 32.63
CA LEU A 250 23.52 5.68 32.37
C LEU A 250 23.55 6.68 33.53
N ALA A 251 22.39 7.10 34.02
CA ALA A 251 22.30 8.05 35.13
C ALA A 251 22.80 7.46 36.46
N THR A 252 22.42 6.22 36.78
CA THR A 252 22.80 5.59 38.07
C THR A 252 24.27 5.19 38.10
N CYS A 253 24.79 4.55 37.04
CA CYS A 253 26.18 4.06 37.03
C CYS A 253 27.20 5.19 37.09
N LEU A 254 26.96 6.29 36.37
CA LEU A 254 27.88 7.43 36.39
C LEU A 254 27.86 8.15 37.74
N ALA A 255 26.70 8.26 38.38
CA ALA A 255 26.58 8.84 39.71
C ALA A 255 27.26 7.98 40.78
N GLU A 256 27.05 6.66 40.76
CA GLU A 256 27.66 5.70 41.70
C GLU A 256 29.19 5.61 41.56
N ALA A 257 29.70 5.70 40.32
CA ALA A 257 31.13 5.73 40.05
C ALA A 257 31.79 7.09 40.33
N GLY A 258 31.03 8.08 40.82
CA GLY A 258 31.55 9.39 41.21
C GLY A 258 31.94 10.30 40.04
N PHE A 259 31.41 10.05 38.83
CA PHE A 259 31.67 10.93 37.71
C PHE A 259 31.00 12.29 37.92
N PRO A 260 31.71 13.41 37.64
CA PRO A 260 31.14 14.74 37.81
C PRO A 260 29.97 14.95 36.84
N ALA A 261 28.85 15.45 37.37
CA ALA A 261 27.68 15.77 36.56
C ALA A 261 28.04 16.80 35.47
N PRO A 262 27.60 16.59 34.22
CA PRO A 262 27.86 17.54 33.14
C PRO A 262 27.11 18.84 33.41
N MET A 263 27.83 19.90 33.73
CA MET A 263 27.28 21.24 33.91
C MET A 263 28.02 22.22 32.99
N PRO A 264 27.32 23.15 32.32
CA PRO A 264 27.96 24.22 31.58
C PRO A 264 28.82 25.07 32.53
N ALA A 265 30.13 25.11 32.28
CA ALA A 265 31.06 25.94 33.04
C ALA A 265 31.39 27.20 32.23
N GLN A 266 31.16 28.38 32.81
CA GLN A 266 31.60 29.65 32.24
C GLN A 266 32.79 30.16 33.05
N GLN A 267 33.95 30.28 32.41
CA GLN A 267 35.10 30.97 32.99
C GLN A 267 35.02 32.45 32.63
N VAL A 268 34.85 33.32 33.64
CA VAL A 268 34.87 34.77 33.46
C VAL A 268 36.24 35.30 33.89
N LEU A 269 37.03 35.76 32.92
CA LEU A 269 38.29 36.45 33.18
C LEU A 269 38.00 37.94 33.38
N VAL A 270 38.04 38.42 34.62
CA VAL A 270 37.91 39.86 34.91
C VAL A 270 39.31 40.47 34.92
N GLN A 271 39.64 41.21 33.86
CA GLN A 271 40.89 41.95 33.77
C GLN A 271 40.64 43.37 34.31
N GLN A 272 41.12 43.67 35.53
CA GLN A 272 41.08 45.03 36.05
C GLN A 272 42.17 45.85 35.35
N LEU A 273 41.75 46.80 34.52
CA LEU A 273 42.64 47.84 33.98
C LEU A 273 42.90 48.84 35.12
N GLY A 274 44.14 48.82 35.63
CA GLY A 274 44.66 49.82 36.57
C GLY A 274 45.10 51.10 35.88
#